data_AF-A0A7Z1N870-F1
#
_entry.id   AF-A0A7Z1N870-F1
#
_cell.length_a   1.000
_cell.length_b   1.000
_cell.length_c   1.000
_cell.angle_alpha   90.00
_cell.angle_beta   90.00
_cell.angle_gamma   90.00
#
_symmetry.space_group_name_H-M   'P 1'
#
loop_
_entity.id
_entity.type
_entity.pdbx_description
1 polymer ?
#
loop_
_entity_poly.entity_id
_entity_poly.type
_entity_poly.pdbx_seq_one_letter_code
_entity_poly.pdbx_strand_id
1 'polypeptide(L)'
;MNRQSTKKALLIPFILIVLTAKALVVLWFIFNQLVAGIATAILIVMIIISGVLLRKAFLKMDSYVDDLRGHITASSNKAIKHLPIGMIVLDEDNHIEWMNQFMTDHIETNVISENVNEVFPN
;
A
#
# COMPACT_ATOMS: atom_id res chain seq x y z
N MET A 1 11.22 2.90 1.50
CA MET A 1 10.94 4.20 2.13
C MET A 1 10.00 3.98 3.31
N ASN A 2 10.45 4.23 4.54
CA ASN A 2 9.70 3.92 5.77
C ASN A 2 8.46 4.82 5.89
N ARG A 3 7.26 4.25 5.67
CA ARG A 3 5.96 4.96 5.66
C ARG A 3 5.64 5.69 6.97
N GLN A 4 6.24 5.29 8.09
CA GLN A 4 6.08 6.02 9.35
C GLN A 4 6.85 7.35 9.39
N SER A 5 7.98 7.44 8.68
CA SER A 5 8.84 8.64 8.67
C SER A 5 8.19 9.79 7.93
N THR A 6 7.49 9.53 6.83
CA THR A 6 6.82 10.58 6.03
C THR A 6 5.59 11.14 6.75
N LYS A 7 4.84 10.31 7.48
CA LYS A 7 3.71 10.78 8.31
C LYS A 7 4.19 11.72 9.43
N LYS A 8 5.28 11.36 10.14
CA LYS A 8 5.86 12.20 11.19
C LYS A 8 6.42 13.51 10.63
N ALA A 9 7.06 13.47 9.46
CA ALA A 9 7.66 14.65 8.81
C ALA A 9 6.63 15.74 8.43
N LEU A 10 5.38 15.38 8.14
CA LEU A 10 4.31 16.33 7.82
C LEU A 10 3.46 16.73 9.04
N LEU A 11 3.32 15.85 10.03
CA LEU A 11 2.55 16.15 11.24
C LEU A 11 3.25 17.17 12.15
N ILE A 12 4.58 17.09 12.28
CA ILE A 12 5.35 18.02 13.12
C ILE A 12 5.18 19.49 12.66
N PRO A 13 5.43 19.86 11.39
CA PRO A 13 5.25 21.25 10.95
C PRO A 13 3.78 21.70 11.03
N PHE A 14 2.83 20.80 10.76
CA PHE A 14 1.40 21.14 10.88
C PHE A 14 0.99 21.49 12.32
N ILE A 15 1.43 20.70 13.31
CA ILE A 15 1.18 20.97 14.73
C ILE A 15 1.80 22.30 15.14
N LEU A 16 3.03 22.60 14.70
CA LEU A 16 3.70 23.86 15.00
C LEU A 16 2.93 25.06 14.43
N ILE A 17 2.45 24.99 13.19
CA ILE A 17 1.66 26.05 12.55
C ILE A 17 0.34 26.29 13.30
N VAL A 18 -0.35 25.22 13.72
CA VAL A 18 -1.60 25.36 14.48
C VAL A 18 -1.34 26.00 15.84
N LEU A 19 -0.24 25.66 16.49
CA LEU A 19 0.12 26.18 17.82
C LEU A 19 0.51 27.66 17.74
N THR A 20 1.29 28.06 16.74
CA THR A 20 1.63 29.47 16.50
C THR A 20 0.40 30.29 16.11
N ALA A 21 -0.48 29.77 15.26
CA ALA A 21 -1.73 30.44 14.90
C ALA A 21 -2.62 30.69 16.13
N LYS A 22 -2.75 29.71 17.03
CA LYS A 22 -3.48 29.89 18.29
C LYS A 22 -2.85 30.96 19.17
N ALA A 23 -1.53 30.95 19.33
CA ALA A 23 -0.82 31.93 20.14
C ALA A 23 -1.04 33.37 19.62
N LEU A 24 -1.00 33.56 18.29
CA LEU A 24 -1.26 34.86 17.66
C LEU A 24 -2.70 35.35 17.92
N VAL A 25 -3.68 34.47 17.81
CA VAL A 25 -5.09 34.82 18.09
C VAL A 25 -5.29 35.25 19.55
N VAL A 26 -4.65 34.55 20.51
CA VAL A 26 -4.71 34.91 21.93
C VAL A 26 -4.05 36.27 22.18
N LEU A 27 -2.91 36.55 21.55
CA LEU A 27 -2.23 37.83 21.67
C LEU A 27 -3.10 38.98 21.12
N TRP A 28 -3.85 38.72 20.04
CA TRP A 28 -4.69 39.73 19.41
C TRP A 28 -5.97 40.06 20.21
N PHE A 29 -6.38 39.15 21.09
CA PHE A 29 -7.52 39.34 22.01
C PHE A 29 -7.31 40.53 22.96
N ILE A 30 -6.06 40.89 23.25
CA ILE A 30 -5.69 42.04 24.08
C ILE A 30 -6.04 43.37 23.39
N PHE A 31 -6.00 43.42 22.06
CA PHE A 31 -6.22 44.65 21.29
C PHE A 31 -7.68 44.81 20.85
N ASN A 32 -8.33 43.73 20.41
CA ASN A 32 -9.74 43.80 20.01
C ASN A 32 -10.44 42.43 20.11
N GLN A 33 -11.31 42.31 21.11
CA GLN A 33 -12.00 41.07 21.44
C GLN A 33 -12.95 40.58 20.34
N LEU A 34 -13.58 41.50 19.58
CA LEU A 34 -14.49 41.14 18.47
C LEU A 34 -13.72 40.55 17.29
N VAL A 35 -12.61 41.16 16.90
CA VAL A 35 -11.78 40.70 15.77
C VAL A 35 -11.13 39.36 16.09
N ALA A 36 -10.63 39.19 17.32
CA ALA A 36 -10.05 37.93 17.79
C ALA A 36 -11.10 36.79 17.83
N GLY A 37 -12.36 37.10 18.19
CA GLY A 37 -13.46 36.14 18.14
C GLY A 37 -13.72 35.62 16.72
N ILE A 38 -13.79 36.52 15.73
CA ILE A 38 -13.97 36.16 14.32
C ILE A 38 -12.78 35.32 13.81
N ALA A 39 -11.55 35.74 14.14
CA ALA A 39 -10.34 35.00 13.76
C ALA A 39 -10.33 33.58 14.35
N THR A 40 -10.77 33.42 15.60
CA THR A 40 -10.89 32.12 16.26
C THR A 40 -11.89 31.21 15.54
N ALA A 41 -13.07 31.75 15.17
CA ALA A 41 -14.09 31.00 14.45
C ALA A 41 -13.56 30.48 13.10
N ILE A 42 -12.86 31.34 12.34
CA ILE A 42 -12.22 30.95 11.07
C ILE A 42 -11.18 29.85 11.28
N LEU A 43 -10.35 29.97 12.34
CA LEU A 43 -9.32 28.99 12.66
C LEU A 43 -9.93 27.62 12.99
N ILE A 44 -11.03 27.57 13.74
CA ILE A 44 -11.76 26.34 14.04
C ILE A 44 -12.28 25.69 12.75
N VAL A 45 -12.88 26.48 11.86
CA VAL A 45 -13.38 25.98 10.56
C VAL A 45 -12.24 25.38 9.73
N MET A 46 -11.08 26.06 9.67
CA MET A 46 -9.90 25.54 8.97
C MET A 46 -9.39 24.22 9.55
N ILE A 47 -9.37 24.08 10.87
CA ILE A 47 -8.97 22.83 11.54
C ILE A 47 -9.92 21.69 11.16
N ILE A 48 -11.22 21.93 11.15
CA ILE A 48 -12.23 20.92 10.78
C ILE A 48 -12.04 20.48 9.34
N ILE A 49 -11.90 21.42 8.40
CA ILE A 49 -11.69 21.13 6.97
C ILE A 49 -10.40 20.31 6.78
N SER A 50 -9.31 20.72 7.42
CA SER A 50 -8.04 19.99 7.37
C SER A 50 -8.18 18.57 7.90
N GLY A 51 -8.86 18.38 9.03
CA GLY A 51 -9.13 17.06 9.60
C GLY A 51 -9.92 16.15 8.67
N VAL A 52 -10.94 16.68 7.99
CA VAL A 52 -11.75 15.93 7.01
C VAL A 52 -10.91 15.54 5.78
N LEU A 53 -10.11 16.48 5.24
CA LEU A 53 -9.23 16.21 4.11
C LEU A 53 -8.17 15.15 4.45
N LEU A 54 -7.60 15.24 5.66
CA LEU A 54 -6.60 14.29 6.12
C LEU A 54 -7.21 12.88 6.29
N ARG A 55 -8.42 12.76 6.84
CA ARG A 55 -9.16 11.49 6.90
C ARG A 55 -9.42 10.91 5.51
N LYS A 56 -9.90 11.74 4.57
CA LYS A 56 -10.13 11.31 3.18
C LYS A 56 -8.85 10.86 2.49
N ALA A 57 -7.73 11.55 2.74
CA ALA A 57 -6.42 11.18 2.21
C ALA A 57 -5.95 9.83 2.76
N PHE A 58 -6.13 9.57 4.06
CA PHE A 58 -5.79 8.27 4.65
C PHE A 58 -6.67 7.14 4.11
N LEU A 59 -7.99 7.33 4.01
CA LEU A 59 -8.90 6.32 3.46
C LEU A 59 -8.58 6.00 2.00
N LYS A 60 -8.28 7.03 1.19
CA LYS A 60 -7.88 6.83 -0.21
C LYS A 60 -6.56 6.07 -0.32
N MET A 61 -5.63 6.29 0.61
CA MET A 61 -4.35 5.60 0.65
C MET A 61 -4.50 4.11 0.99
N ASP A 62 -5.44 3.75 1.85
CA ASP A 62 -5.75 2.33 2.14
C ASP A 62 -6.40 1.66 0.93
N SER A 63 -7.39 2.29 0.29
CA SER A 63 -8.03 1.74 -0.92
C SER A 63 -7.07 1.59 -2.10
N TYR A 64 -6.15 2.55 -2.30
CA TYR A 64 -5.16 2.48 -3.38
C TYR A 64 -4.14 1.36 -3.14
N VAL A 65 -3.83 1.04 -1.89
CA VAL A 65 -2.90 -0.06 -1.55
C VAL A 65 -3.58 -1.42 -1.67
N ASP A 66 -4.87 -1.53 -1.33
CA ASP A 66 -5.65 -2.76 -1.52
C ASP A 66 -5.89 -3.08 -2.99
N ASP A 67 -6.27 -2.08 -3.79
CA ASP A 67 -6.58 -2.27 -5.22
C ASP A 67 -5.31 -2.60 -6.03
N LEU A 68 -4.18 -1.96 -5.70
CA LEU A 68 -2.89 -2.26 -6.34
C LEU A 68 -2.31 -3.61 -5.90
N ARG A 69 -2.49 -4.02 -4.63
CA ARG A 69 -2.11 -5.36 -4.17
C ARG A 69 -2.98 -6.44 -4.79
N GLY A 70 -4.29 -6.18 -4.93
CA GLY A 70 -5.22 -7.06 -5.64
C GLY A 70 -4.79 -7.31 -7.08
N HIS A 71 -4.41 -6.25 -7.81
CA HIS A 71 -3.99 -6.37 -9.20
C HIS A 71 -2.57 -6.93 -9.39
N ILE A 72 -1.60 -6.64 -8.52
CA ILE A 72 -0.22 -7.15 -8.67
C ILE A 72 -0.13 -8.63 -8.25
N THR A 73 -0.78 -9.02 -7.15
CA THR A 73 -0.77 -10.42 -6.68
C THR A 73 -1.62 -11.32 -7.59
N ALA A 74 -2.75 -10.82 -8.10
CA ALA A 74 -3.53 -11.58 -9.07
C ALA A 74 -2.85 -11.65 -10.45
N SER A 75 -2.23 -10.56 -10.93
CA SER A 75 -1.60 -10.55 -12.26
C SER A 75 -0.30 -11.35 -12.31
N SER A 76 0.56 -11.29 -11.30
CA SER A 76 1.80 -12.09 -11.25
C SER A 76 1.51 -13.59 -11.16
N ASN A 77 0.54 -14.00 -10.34
CA ASN A 77 0.19 -15.41 -10.18
C ASN A 77 -0.59 -15.95 -11.40
N LYS A 78 -1.31 -15.08 -12.14
CA LYS A 78 -2.03 -15.46 -13.37
C LYS A 78 -1.12 -15.48 -14.61
N ALA A 79 -0.14 -14.58 -14.69
CA ALA A 79 0.80 -14.48 -15.81
C ALA A 79 1.76 -15.67 -15.88
N ILE A 80 2.28 -16.14 -14.74
CA ILE A 80 3.17 -17.32 -14.70
C ILE A 80 2.37 -18.62 -14.93
N LYS A 81 1.12 -18.69 -14.44
CA LYS A 81 0.27 -19.88 -14.63
C LYS A 81 -0.26 -20.07 -16.05
N HIS A 82 -0.48 -19.01 -16.84
CA HIS A 82 -1.06 -19.10 -18.19
C HIS A 82 -0.02 -18.93 -19.31
N LEU A 83 1.25 -19.25 -19.05
CA LEU A 83 2.26 -19.26 -20.11
C LEU A 83 1.93 -20.38 -21.13
N PRO A 84 1.95 -20.11 -22.44
CA PRO A 84 1.71 -21.12 -23.48
C PRO A 84 2.92 -22.05 -23.70
N ILE A 85 3.82 -22.13 -22.71
CA ILE A 85 5.01 -22.96 -22.71
C ILE A 85 5.05 -23.75 -21.41
N GLY A 86 5.39 -25.03 -21.50
CA GLY A 86 5.61 -25.87 -20.35
C GLY A 86 6.90 -25.49 -19.63
N MET A 87 6.84 -25.33 -18.32
CA MET A 87 8.02 -25.06 -17.48
C MET A 87 8.06 -26.04 -16.33
N ILE A 88 9.24 -26.64 -16.16
CA ILE A 88 9.57 -27.55 -15.06
C ILE A 88 10.82 -26.99 -14.39
N VAL A 89 10.79 -26.88 -13.06
CA VAL A 89 11.94 -26.50 -12.24
C VAL A 89 12.47 -27.76 -11.57
N LEU A 90 13.77 -27.98 -11.69
CA LEU A 90 14.47 -29.13 -11.15
C LEU A 90 15.36 -28.71 -9.98
N ASP A 91 15.50 -29.60 -8.99
CA ASP A 91 16.53 -29.51 -7.95
C ASP A 91 17.89 -29.97 -8.49
N GLU A 92 18.94 -29.82 -7.67
CA GLU A 92 20.33 -30.25 -7.95
C GLU A 92 20.42 -31.75 -8.34
N ASP A 93 19.52 -32.59 -7.82
CA ASP A 93 19.45 -34.03 -8.09
C ASP A 93 18.51 -34.40 -9.26
N ASN A 94 18.12 -33.44 -10.11
CA ASN A 94 17.18 -33.62 -11.24
C ASN A 94 15.75 -34.07 -10.85
N HIS A 95 15.35 -33.81 -9.60
CA HIS A 95 13.97 -34.03 -9.16
C HIS A 95 13.08 -32.84 -9.51
N ILE A 96 11.83 -33.10 -9.88
CA ILE A 96 10.87 -32.04 -10.23
C ILE A 96 10.40 -31.33 -8.95
N GLU A 97 10.84 -30.09 -8.70
CA GLU A 97 10.36 -29.32 -7.53
C GLU A 97 9.06 -28.57 -7.80
N TRP A 98 8.89 -28.12 -9.03
CA TRP A 98 7.73 -27.31 -9.41
C TRP A 98 7.47 -27.39 -10.90
N MET A 99 6.19 -27.29 -11.28
CA MET A 99 5.77 -27.15 -12.66
C MET A 99 4.64 -26.13 -12.79
N ASN A 100 4.56 -25.48 -13.94
CA ASN A 100 3.48 -24.55 -14.23
C ASN A 100 2.18 -25.27 -14.60
N GLN A 101 1.06 -24.53 -14.60
CA GLN A 101 -0.26 -25.08 -14.88
C GLN A 101 -0.35 -25.72 -16.28
N PHE A 102 0.36 -25.17 -17.27
CA PHE A 102 0.43 -25.77 -18.60
C PHE A 102 0.92 -27.23 -18.55
N MET A 103 1.98 -27.53 -17.78
CA MET A 103 2.44 -28.91 -17.59
C MET A 103 1.46 -29.74 -16.78
N THR A 104 0.88 -29.18 -15.71
CA THR A 104 -0.11 -29.88 -14.88
C THR A 104 -1.37 -30.27 -15.67
N ASP A 105 -1.79 -29.45 -16.63
CA ASP A 105 -2.96 -29.72 -17.46
C ASP A 105 -2.69 -30.80 -18.54
N HIS A 106 -1.41 -31.11 -18.83
CA HIS A 106 -1.00 -32.08 -19.86
C HIS A 106 -0.38 -33.37 -19.28
N ILE A 107 -0.20 -33.47 -17.95
CA ILE A 107 0.30 -34.67 -17.28
C ILE A 107 -0.82 -35.23 -16.40
N GLU A 108 -1.15 -36.51 -16.57
CA GLU A 108 -2.28 -37.14 -15.88
C GLU A 108 -2.01 -37.47 -14.39
N THR A 109 -0.75 -37.44 -13.97
CA THR A 109 -0.32 -37.81 -12.60
C THR A 109 0.54 -36.72 -11.95
N ASN A 110 0.56 -36.72 -10.61
CA ASN A 110 1.40 -35.80 -9.85
C ASN A 110 2.83 -36.33 -9.81
N VAL A 111 3.71 -35.70 -10.57
CA VAL A 111 5.14 -36.09 -10.70
C VAL A 111 6.07 -35.17 -9.90
N ILE A 112 5.53 -34.36 -8.98
CA ILE A 112 6.36 -33.54 -8.08
C ILE A 112 7.21 -34.47 -7.22
N SER A 113 8.50 -34.14 -7.10
CA SER A 113 9.56 -34.89 -6.43
C SER A 113 10.01 -36.18 -7.13
N GLU A 114 9.48 -36.50 -8.32
CA GLU A 114 9.98 -37.61 -9.14
C GLU A 114 11.20 -37.17 -9.97
N ASN A 115 12.04 -38.14 -10.35
CA ASN A 115 13.17 -37.86 -11.22
C ASN A 115 12.68 -37.55 -12.63
N VAL A 116 13.11 -36.42 -13.20
CA VAL A 116 12.65 -35.98 -14.52
C VAL A 116 12.93 -37.01 -15.62
N ASN A 117 13.99 -37.81 -15.49
CA ASN A 117 14.36 -38.82 -16.50
C ASN A 117 13.52 -40.09 -16.42
N GLU A 118 12.90 -40.35 -15.27
CA GLU A 118 11.93 -41.45 -15.11
C GLU A 118 10.57 -41.07 -15.69
N VAL A 119 10.20 -39.79 -15.53
CA VAL A 119 8.93 -39.22 -16.01
C VAL A 119 8.96 -38.93 -17.51
N PHE A 120 10.07 -38.40 -18.01
CA PHE A 120 10.29 -38.08 -19.43
C PHE A 120 11.53 -38.80 -19.97
N PRO A 121 11.44 -40.12 -20.21
CA PRO A 121 12.55 -40.86 -20.81
C PRO A 121 12.75 -40.42 -22.27
N ASN A 122 14.00 -40.15 -22.64
CA ASN A 122 14.42 -39.83 -24.02
C ASN A 122 14.47 -41.09 -24.91
#